data_AF-A0A815NHT0-F1
#
_entry.id   AF-A0A815NHT0-F1
#
_cell.length_a   1.000
_cell.length_b   1.000
_cell.length_c   1.000
_cell.angle_alpha   90.00
_cell.angle_beta   90.00
_cell.angle_gamma   90.00
#
_symmetry.space_group_name_H-M   'P 1'
#
loop_
_entity.id
_entity.type
_entity.pdbx_description
1 polymer ?
#
loop_
_entity_poly.entity_id
_entity_poly.type
_entity_poly.pdbx_seq_one_letter_code
_entity_poly.pdbx_strand_id
1 'polypeptide(L)'
;MNSFLFSKQQNSISLSSRKSNQIGTIPFNNDIHSISLYCSKHFLLHYNIGPFFFLYLLWFSIWIFHLGRAEYPELGVIITAIIALLNIITCLFCYWFVEIRAFMSCVPEKNPWKAEIVVVKPTENNGYPEMVPLHHGKNPHDNREQAWFIFQKCRYLYDESEKKTFKTIEYPLFNSFHSYLQSKGYQTQDETDQGIWNFGLNKMVIDIPKFIDLFIERATAPFFVFQVFCVLLWCLDEYWYYSLLTLFMLIVFEITLVQQQKRNMAMIR
;
A
#
# COMPACT_ATOMS: atom_id res chain seq x y z
N MET A 1 -12.62 -10.71 12.06
CA MET A 1 -11.88 -9.52 11.58
C MET A 1 -10.93 -8.94 12.64
N ASN A 2 -11.27 -8.93 13.93
CA ASN A 2 -10.39 -8.34 14.96
C ASN A 2 -9.12 -9.14 15.28
N SER A 3 -9.09 -10.48 15.17
CA SER A 3 -7.87 -11.24 15.52
C SER A 3 -6.75 -11.12 14.48
N PHE A 4 -7.08 -10.93 13.19
CA PHE A 4 -6.08 -10.70 12.14
C PHE A 4 -5.49 -9.29 12.19
N LEU A 5 -6.26 -8.31 12.67
CA LEU A 5 -5.78 -6.96 12.97
C LEU A 5 -4.89 -6.93 14.22
N PHE A 6 -5.21 -7.72 15.25
CA PHE A 6 -4.36 -7.91 16.44
C PHE A 6 -3.04 -8.62 16.12
N SER A 7 -3.04 -9.60 15.20
CA SER A 7 -1.82 -10.29 14.75
C SER A 7 -0.84 -9.36 14.02
N LYS A 8 -1.34 -8.34 13.29
CA LYS A 8 -0.49 -7.29 12.68
C LYS A 8 0.23 -6.43 13.73
N GLN A 9 -0.30 -6.34 14.95
CA GLN A 9 0.25 -5.51 16.02
C GLN A 9 1.37 -6.21 16.82
N GLN A 10 1.37 -7.56 16.88
CA GLN A 10 2.40 -8.32 17.60
C GLN A 10 3.62 -8.68 16.75
N ASN A 11 3.48 -8.87 15.43
CA ASN A 11 4.59 -9.26 14.56
C ASN A 11 5.46 -8.09 14.06
N SER A 12 5.08 -6.83 14.33
CA SER A 12 5.93 -5.65 14.07
C SER A 12 7.06 -5.47 15.10
N ILE A 13 7.08 -6.29 16.17
CA ILE A 13 8.02 -6.17 17.28
C ILE A 13 9.37 -6.90 16.99
N SER A 14 9.46 -7.81 16.01
CA SER A 14 10.63 -8.69 15.85
C SER A 14 11.58 -8.38 14.69
N LEU A 15 11.39 -7.30 13.92
CA LEU A 15 12.28 -6.92 12.80
C LEU A 15 13.04 -5.60 13.01
N SER A 16 13.08 -5.09 14.25
CA SER A 16 13.90 -3.94 14.65
C SER A 16 15.41 -4.29 14.70
N SER A 17 16.06 -4.42 13.55
CA SER A 17 17.52 -4.40 13.44
C SER A 17 18.00 -4.12 12.01
N ARG A 18 17.80 -2.88 11.52
CA ARG A 18 18.63 -2.25 10.47
C ARG A 18 18.27 -0.77 10.33
N LYS A 19 18.86 0.06 11.18
CA LYS A 19 18.90 1.53 11.01
C LYS A 19 20.03 1.88 10.04
N SER A 20 19.74 2.31 8.81
CA SER A 20 20.76 3.00 8.00
C SER A 20 20.26 3.98 6.91
N ASN A 21 18.95 4.17 6.70
CA ASN A 21 18.43 5.06 5.63
C ASN A 21 17.27 5.98 6.05
N GLN A 22 17.14 6.30 7.34
CA GLN A 22 16.10 7.23 7.81
C GLN A 22 16.55 8.68 7.60
N ILE A 23 15.78 9.44 6.83
CA ILE A 23 15.89 10.91 6.80
C ILE A 23 14.95 11.43 7.89
N GLY A 24 15.54 11.92 8.99
CA GLY A 24 14.80 12.53 10.08
C GLY A 24 14.25 11.54 11.11
N THR A 25 15.01 11.30 12.18
CA THR A 25 14.55 10.62 13.39
C THR A 25 14.03 11.60 14.44
N ILE A 26 13.36 12.69 14.03
CA ILE A 26 12.86 13.70 14.97
C ILE A 26 11.41 14.02 14.59
N PRO A 27 10.41 13.54 15.36
CA PRO A 27 9.02 13.85 15.12
C PRO A 27 8.78 15.29 15.56
N PHE A 28 8.31 16.15 14.64
CA PHE A 28 7.73 17.46 15.01
C PHE A 28 6.20 17.45 14.94
N ASN A 29 5.61 16.32 14.55
CA ASN A 29 4.18 16.05 14.62
C ASN A 29 3.98 14.72 15.38
N ASN A 30 3.10 14.71 16.38
CA ASN A 30 2.88 13.56 17.28
C ASN A 30 2.32 12.32 16.58
N ASP A 31 1.88 12.47 15.33
CA ASP A 31 1.14 11.44 14.61
C ASP A 31 2.00 10.51 13.76
N ILE A 32 3.24 10.91 13.43
CA ILE A 32 4.15 10.14 12.58
C ILE A 32 5.44 9.80 13.31
N HIS A 33 5.75 8.51 13.38
CA HIS A 33 6.96 7.99 13.99
C HIS A 33 8.16 8.05 13.02
N SER A 34 7.97 7.65 11.76
CA SER A 34 9.07 7.67 10.78
C SER A 34 8.59 7.78 9.34
N ILE A 35 9.39 8.44 8.52
CA ILE A 35 9.18 8.59 7.08
C ILE A 35 10.37 7.97 6.35
N SER A 36 10.12 7.17 5.33
CA SER A 36 11.16 6.54 4.52
C SER A 36 10.86 6.72 3.04
N LEU A 37 11.89 7.07 2.27
CA LEU A 37 11.78 7.38 0.85
C LEU A 37 12.26 6.23 0.00
N TYR A 38 11.55 5.99 -1.10
CA TYR A 38 11.79 4.88 -2.01
C TYR A 38 11.61 5.29 -3.47
N CYS A 39 12.32 4.58 -4.34
CA CYS A 39 12.12 4.58 -5.79
C CYS A 39 11.56 3.22 -6.23
N SER A 40 10.66 3.23 -7.21
CA SER A 40 10.10 2.00 -7.76
C SER A 40 11.16 1.23 -8.57
N LYS A 41 11.23 -0.10 -8.40
CA LYS A 41 12.04 -0.95 -9.29
C LYS A 41 11.25 -1.24 -10.57
N HIS A 42 11.98 -1.52 -11.64
CA HIS A 42 11.40 -2.13 -12.83
C HIS A 42 10.72 -3.47 -12.47
N PHE A 43 9.57 -3.78 -13.08
CA PHE A 43 8.72 -4.90 -12.68
C PHE A 43 9.44 -6.27 -12.68
N LEU A 44 10.38 -6.48 -13.60
CA LEU A 44 11.18 -7.73 -13.65
C LEU A 44 12.14 -7.89 -12.46
N LEU A 45 12.56 -6.77 -11.85
CA LEU A 45 13.45 -6.74 -10.69
C LEU A 45 12.67 -6.82 -9.36
N HIS A 46 11.35 -6.92 -9.41
CA HIS A 46 10.54 -7.17 -8.22
C HIS A 46 10.85 -8.58 -7.72
N TYR A 47 11.29 -8.71 -6.47
CA TYR A 47 11.69 -9.99 -5.87
C TYR A 47 10.54 -11.01 -5.77
N ASN A 48 9.31 -10.55 -5.87
CA ASN A 48 8.10 -11.35 -5.96
C ASN A 48 7.89 -11.97 -7.35
N ILE A 49 8.49 -11.42 -8.42
CA ILE A 49 8.28 -11.87 -9.80
C ILE A 49 9.56 -12.53 -10.34
N GLY A 50 10.70 -11.84 -10.27
CA GLY A 50 11.96 -12.30 -10.89
C GLY A 50 12.40 -13.68 -10.41
N PRO A 51 12.66 -13.89 -9.10
CA PRO A 51 13.08 -15.18 -8.56
C PRO A 51 12.12 -16.33 -8.89
N PHE A 52 10.81 -16.10 -8.83
CA PHE A 52 9.84 -17.13 -9.16
C PHE A 52 9.80 -17.43 -10.66
N PHE A 53 9.95 -16.44 -11.53
CA PHE A 53 10.07 -16.66 -12.97
C PHE A 53 11.27 -17.57 -13.29
N PHE A 54 12.43 -17.31 -12.72
CA PHE A 54 13.61 -18.17 -12.88
C PHE A 54 13.39 -19.57 -12.28
N LEU A 55 12.72 -19.65 -11.12
CA LEU A 55 12.44 -20.91 -10.47
C LEU A 55 11.48 -21.78 -11.30
N TYR A 56 10.44 -21.20 -11.91
CA TYR A 56 9.58 -21.89 -12.86
C TYR A 56 10.37 -22.35 -14.09
N LEU A 57 11.18 -21.48 -14.68
CA LEU A 57 11.95 -21.80 -15.88
C LEU A 57 12.93 -22.95 -15.62
N LEU A 58 13.63 -22.91 -14.48
CA LEU A 58 14.52 -23.98 -14.04
C LEU A 58 13.76 -25.29 -13.81
N TRP A 59 12.64 -25.23 -13.09
CA TRP A 59 11.80 -26.39 -12.81
C TRP A 59 11.26 -27.04 -14.08
N PHE A 60 10.67 -26.27 -14.99
CA PHE A 60 10.15 -26.77 -16.27
C PHE A 60 11.27 -27.36 -17.15
N SER A 61 12.46 -26.78 -17.12
CA SER A 61 13.62 -27.33 -17.84
C SER A 61 14.01 -28.70 -17.29
N ILE A 62 14.12 -28.84 -15.96
CA ILE A 62 14.42 -30.14 -15.32
C ILE A 62 13.32 -31.17 -15.62
N TRP A 63 12.05 -30.75 -15.57
CA TRP A 63 10.93 -31.65 -15.85
C TRP A 63 10.92 -32.16 -17.30
N ILE A 64 11.21 -31.28 -18.26
CA ILE A 64 11.22 -31.63 -19.69
C ILE A 64 12.45 -32.47 -20.07
N PHE A 65 13.65 -32.09 -19.60
CA PHE A 65 14.91 -32.67 -20.07
C PHE A 65 15.43 -33.83 -19.23
N HIS A 66 15.14 -33.89 -17.92
CA HIS A 66 15.70 -34.91 -17.03
C HIS A 66 14.68 -35.92 -16.51
N LEU A 67 13.52 -35.48 -16.02
CA LEU A 67 12.53 -36.41 -15.45
C LEU A 67 11.67 -37.12 -16.51
N GLY A 68 11.64 -36.60 -17.74
CA GLY A 68 10.80 -37.12 -18.81
C GLY A 68 9.31 -36.89 -18.54
N ARG A 69 8.67 -35.99 -19.32
CA ARG A 69 7.23 -35.68 -19.18
C ARG A 69 6.33 -36.93 -19.22
N ALA A 70 6.75 -37.97 -19.92
CA ALA A 70 5.99 -39.21 -20.11
C ALA A 70 6.13 -40.22 -18.97
N GLU A 71 7.24 -40.19 -18.21
CA GLU A 71 7.50 -41.17 -17.15
C GLU A 71 6.90 -40.74 -15.80
N TYR A 72 6.97 -39.45 -15.47
CA TYR A 72 6.48 -38.92 -14.18
C TYR A 72 5.64 -37.65 -14.35
N PRO A 73 4.44 -37.73 -14.94
CA PRO A 73 3.57 -36.56 -15.11
C PRO A 73 3.01 -36.04 -13.78
N GLU A 74 2.61 -36.93 -12.87
CA GLU A 74 1.96 -36.59 -11.60
C GLU A 74 2.89 -35.79 -10.67
N LEU A 75 4.13 -36.27 -10.49
CA LEU A 75 5.15 -35.58 -9.70
C LEU A 75 5.46 -34.18 -10.25
N GLY A 76 5.47 -34.07 -11.58
CA GLY A 76 5.62 -32.82 -12.30
C GLY A 76 4.59 -31.75 -11.92
N VAL A 77 3.32 -32.16 -11.93
CA VAL A 77 2.18 -31.31 -11.58
C VAL A 77 2.19 -30.93 -10.11
N ILE A 78 2.49 -31.88 -9.21
CA ILE A 78 2.54 -31.64 -7.76
C ILE A 78 3.57 -30.57 -7.41
N ILE A 79 4.80 -30.69 -7.92
CA ILE A 79 5.85 -29.71 -7.62
C ILE A 79 5.51 -28.34 -8.23
N THR A 80 4.93 -28.31 -9.44
CA THR A 80 4.45 -27.05 -10.04
C THR A 80 3.38 -26.38 -9.17
N ALA A 81 2.45 -27.16 -8.60
CA ALA A 81 1.41 -26.67 -7.70
C ALA A 81 2.00 -26.13 -6.38
N ILE A 82 3.02 -26.79 -5.81
CA ILE A 82 3.73 -26.31 -4.61
C ILE A 82 4.42 -24.97 -4.88
N ILE A 83 5.11 -24.84 -6.01
CA ILE A 83 5.75 -23.59 -6.42
C ILE A 83 4.71 -22.47 -6.58
N ALA A 84 3.58 -22.77 -7.21
CA ALA A 84 2.47 -21.83 -7.36
C ALA A 84 1.88 -21.39 -6.02
N LEU A 85 1.68 -22.33 -5.10
CA LEU A 85 1.20 -22.01 -3.76
C LEU A 85 2.17 -21.07 -3.02
N LEU A 86 3.47 -21.35 -3.08
CA LEU A 86 4.50 -20.50 -2.46
C LEU A 86 4.55 -19.11 -3.10
N ASN A 87 4.39 -19.02 -4.43
CA ASN A 87 4.32 -17.74 -5.14
C ASN A 87 3.11 -16.92 -4.70
N ILE A 88 1.92 -17.54 -4.65
CA ILE A 88 0.68 -16.91 -4.22
C ILE A 88 0.83 -16.41 -2.79
N ILE A 89 1.31 -17.25 -1.86
CA ILE A 89 1.56 -16.86 -0.47
C ILE A 89 2.51 -15.65 -0.40
N THR A 90 3.60 -15.66 -1.16
CA THR A 90 4.54 -14.53 -1.21
C THR A 90 3.87 -13.24 -1.68
N CYS A 91 3.00 -13.32 -2.69
CA CYS A 91 2.20 -12.19 -3.17
C CYS A 91 1.22 -11.68 -2.10
N LEU A 92 0.55 -12.58 -1.37
CA LEU A 92 -0.34 -12.21 -0.27
C LEU A 92 0.41 -11.52 0.87
N PHE A 93 1.60 -11.99 1.22
CA PHE A 93 2.45 -11.30 2.20
C PHE A 93 2.82 -9.88 1.75
N CYS A 94 3.13 -9.69 0.46
CA CYS A 94 3.35 -8.36 -0.10
C CYS A 94 2.09 -7.49 -0.06
N TYR A 95 0.91 -8.06 -0.21
CA TYR A 95 -0.34 -7.32 -0.08
C TYR A 95 -0.62 -6.90 1.38
N TRP A 96 -0.42 -7.82 2.34
CA TRP A 96 -0.73 -7.56 3.76
C TRP A 96 0.27 -6.65 4.47
N PHE A 97 1.56 -6.74 4.11
CA PHE A 97 2.63 -6.05 4.81
C PHE A 97 3.31 -5.03 3.90
N VAL A 98 3.09 -3.75 4.21
CA VAL A 98 3.69 -2.62 3.50
C VAL A 98 5.21 -2.66 3.55
N GLU A 99 5.81 -3.08 4.64
CA GLU A 99 7.28 -3.16 4.76
C GLU A 99 7.88 -4.22 3.83
N ILE A 100 7.23 -5.38 3.74
CA ILE A 100 7.64 -6.45 2.81
C ILE A 100 7.47 -5.96 1.38
N ARG A 101 6.33 -5.32 1.05
CA ARG A 101 6.11 -4.73 -0.27
C ARG A 101 7.17 -3.68 -0.62
N ALA A 102 7.57 -2.83 0.32
CA ALA A 102 8.60 -1.82 0.09
C ALA A 102 9.94 -2.48 -0.22
N PHE A 103 10.29 -3.51 0.55
CA PHE A 103 11.51 -4.28 0.36
C PHE A 103 11.53 -5.03 -0.99
N MET A 104 10.42 -5.69 -1.34
CA MET A 104 10.32 -6.51 -2.55
C MET A 104 10.30 -5.69 -3.83
N SER A 105 9.59 -4.56 -3.83
CA SER A 105 9.29 -3.80 -5.05
C SER A 105 10.06 -2.48 -5.18
N CYS A 106 10.71 -2.00 -4.11
CA CYS A 106 11.33 -0.67 -4.11
C CYS A 106 12.81 -0.70 -3.68
N VAL A 107 13.53 0.38 -3.98
CA VAL A 107 14.90 0.66 -3.51
C VAL A 107 14.84 1.87 -2.57
N PRO A 108 15.48 1.83 -1.38
CA PRO A 108 15.54 3.01 -0.51
C PRO A 108 16.34 4.13 -1.18
N GLU A 109 15.83 5.35 -1.13
CA GLU A 109 16.44 6.54 -1.73
C GLU A 109 16.64 7.63 -0.67
N LYS A 110 17.77 8.35 -0.74
CA LYS A 110 18.09 9.42 0.23
C LYS A 110 17.71 10.81 -0.27
N ASN A 111 17.50 10.96 -1.57
CA ASN A 111 17.19 12.25 -2.17
C ASN A 111 15.65 12.40 -2.34
N PRO A 112 15.00 13.36 -1.65
CA PRO A 112 13.57 13.62 -1.77
C PRO A 112 13.13 14.01 -3.18
N TRP A 113 13.99 14.67 -3.94
CA TRP A 113 13.72 15.08 -5.32
C TRP A 113 13.70 13.94 -6.34
N LYS A 114 14.33 12.81 -5.99
CA LYS A 114 14.39 11.62 -6.85
C LYS A 114 13.44 10.52 -6.40
N ALA A 115 13.06 10.52 -5.11
CA ALA A 115 12.13 9.56 -4.55
C ALA A 115 10.75 9.71 -5.18
N GLU A 116 10.09 8.58 -5.46
CA GLU A 116 8.74 8.56 -6.05
C GLU A 116 7.68 8.15 -5.02
N ILE A 117 8.10 7.41 -3.99
CA ILE A 117 7.21 6.78 -3.02
C ILE A 117 7.70 7.10 -1.61
N VAL A 118 6.75 7.38 -0.73
CA VAL A 118 6.97 7.57 0.70
C VAL A 118 6.28 6.45 1.47
N VAL A 119 7.02 5.79 2.36
CA VAL A 119 6.46 4.89 3.36
C VAL A 119 6.35 5.66 4.66
N VAL A 120 5.11 5.87 5.12
CA VAL A 120 4.82 6.57 6.36
C VAL A 120 4.49 5.53 7.42
N LYS A 121 5.18 5.61 8.57
CA LYS A 121 4.83 4.84 9.77
C LYS A 121 4.23 5.78 10.81
N PRO A 122 2.92 5.67 11.10
CA PRO A 122 2.31 6.47 12.15
C PRO A 122 2.82 6.08 13.54
N THR A 123 2.60 6.93 14.53
CA THR A 123 2.78 6.57 15.94
C THR A 123 1.71 5.58 16.40
N GLU A 124 1.92 4.97 17.56
CA GLU A 124 0.95 4.05 18.15
C GLU A 124 -0.42 4.73 18.28
N ASN A 125 -1.49 3.99 17.93
CA ASN A 125 -2.89 4.44 17.88
C ASN A 125 -3.26 5.42 16.75
N ASN A 126 -2.33 5.85 15.90
CA ASN A 126 -2.61 6.79 14.79
C ASN A 126 -2.74 6.11 13.42
N GLY A 127 -3.25 4.88 13.41
CA GLY A 127 -3.54 4.12 12.20
C GLY A 127 -2.43 3.13 11.79
N TYR A 128 -2.39 2.80 10.50
CA TYR A 128 -1.51 1.77 9.94
C TYR A 128 -0.45 2.35 8.99
N PRO A 129 0.71 1.69 8.83
CA PRO A 129 1.68 2.09 7.83
C PRO A 129 1.10 2.05 6.41
N GLU A 130 1.41 3.06 5.62
CA GLU A 130 0.90 3.20 4.25
C GLU A 130 2.02 3.62 3.30
N MET A 131 1.92 3.22 2.03
CA MET A 131 2.74 3.80 0.96
C MET A 131 1.94 4.84 0.22
N VAL A 132 2.51 6.03 0.11
CA VAL A 132 1.89 7.17 -0.55
C VAL A 132 2.82 7.66 -1.65
N PRO A 133 2.31 8.06 -2.83
CA PRO A 133 3.14 8.70 -3.85
C PRO A 133 3.70 10.04 -3.35
N LEU A 134 4.97 10.30 -3.66
CA LEU A 134 5.58 11.62 -3.48
C LEU A 134 5.29 12.45 -4.72
N HIS A 135 4.74 13.64 -4.53
CA HIS A 135 4.49 14.61 -5.58
C HIS A 135 5.55 15.71 -5.56
N HIS A 136 5.92 16.20 -6.73
CA HIS A 136 6.82 17.32 -6.91
C HIS A 136 6.13 18.37 -7.77
N GLY A 137 6.41 19.64 -7.48
CA GLY A 137 5.84 20.75 -8.21
C GLY A 137 6.59 22.04 -7.93
N LYS A 138 6.47 22.99 -8.84
CA LYS A 138 7.02 24.34 -8.67
C LYS A 138 5.92 25.28 -8.25
N ASN A 139 6.16 26.05 -7.20
CA ASN A 139 5.23 27.10 -6.82
C ASN A 139 5.23 28.17 -7.93
N PRO A 140 4.07 28.51 -8.53
CA PRO A 140 3.99 29.50 -9.59
C PRO A 140 4.53 30.90 -9.21
N HIS A 141 4.47 31.26 -7.92
CA HIS A 141 4.85 32.60 -7.46
C HIS A 141 6.31 32.71 -6.99
N ASP A 142 6.85 31.67 -6.35
CA ASP A 142 8.20 31.68 -5.76
C ASP A 142 9.22 30.90 -6.62
N ASN A 143 8.76 30.20 -7.68
CA ASN A 143 9.55 29.28 -8.51
C ASN A 143 10.33 28.19 -7.73
N ARG A 144 10.10 28.06 -6.43
CA ARG A 144 10.69 27.03 -5.59
C ARG A 144 10.06 25.68 -5.88
N GLU A 145 10.90 24.68 -6.02
CA GLU A 145 10.47 23.30 -6.05
C GLU A 145 9.97 22.90 -4.65
N GLN A 146 8.86 22.16 -4.61
CA GLN A 146 8.26 21.65 -3.39
C GLN A 146 7.93 20.18 -3.61
N ALA A 147 8.36 19.34 -2.67
CA ALA A 147 7.96 17.95 -2.60
C ALA A 147 6.91 17.77 -1.51
N TRP A 148 5.79 17.09 -1.80
CA TRP A 148 4.73 16.84 -0.83
C TRP A 148 4.08 15.48 -1.02
N PHE A 149 3.49 14.97 0.05
CA PHE A 149 2.62 13.80 -0.01
C PHE A 149 1.38 14.04 0.85
N ILE A 150 0.35 13.22 0.65
CA ILE A 150 -0.91 13.29 1.41
C ILE A 150 -1.09 11.99 2.17
N PHE A 151 -1.06 12.05 3.50
CA PHE A 151 -1.30 10.90 4.37
C PHE A 151 -2.49 11.20 5.26
N GLN A 152 -3.46 10.27 5.32
CA GLN A 152 -4.71 10.46 6.09
C GLN A 152 -5.43 11.78 5.80
N LYS A 153 -5.44 12.21 4.53
CA LYS A 153 -5.99 13.50 4.06
C LYS A 153 -5.26 14.76 4.57
N CYS A 154 -4.13 14.61 5.27
CA CYS A 154 -3.24 15.69 5.67
C CYS A 154 -2.08 15.83 4.69
N ARG A 155 -1.78 17.06 4.26
CA ARG A 155 -0.66 17.35 3.36
C ARG A 155 0.62 17.60 4.17
N TYR A 156 1.70 16.95 3.75
CA TYR A 156 3.04 17.08 4.34
C TYR A 156 3.99 17.64 3.30
N LEU A 157 4.68 18.72 3.64
CA LEU A 157 5.62 19.46 2.79
C LEU A 157 7.05 19.18 3.22
N TYR A 158 7.96 19.00 2.27
CA TYR A 158 9.39 18.87 2.55
C TYR A 158 9.99 20.24 2.90
N ASP A 159 10.64 20.34 4.06
CA ASP A 159 11.36 21.53 4.49
C ASP A 159 12.86 21.34 4.32
N GLU A 160 13.44 22.07 3.35
CA GLU A 160 14.86 22.07 3.02
C GLU A 160 15.70 22.92 3.99
N SER A 161 15.09 23.94 4.63
CA SER A 161 15.83 25.04 5.26
C SER A 161 16.27 24.74 6.69
N GLU A 162 15.45 24.03 7.48
CA GLU A 162 15.73 23.83 8.90
C GLU A 162 16.06 22.37 9.28
N LYS A 163 15.18 21.43 8.93
CA LYS A 163 15.19 20.08 9.53
C LYS A 163 15.46 18.96 8.53
N LYS A 164 15.46 19.25 7.21
CA LYS A 164 15.51 18.24 6.14
C LYS A 164 14.45 17.15 6.34
N THR A 165 13.27 17.52 6.82
CA THR A 165 12.16 16.60 7.13
C THR A 165 10.85 17.09 6.53
N PHE A 166 9.86 16.21 6.49
CA PHE A 166 8.50 16.57 6.10
C PHE A 166 7.74 17.14 7.30
N LYS A 167 7.11 18.30 7.11
CA LYS A 167 6.27 18.98 8.10
C LYS A 167 4.84 19.11 7.60
N THR A 168 3.89 19.13 8.51
CA THR A 168 2.51 19.51 8.17
C THR A 168 2.44 21.00 7.87
N ILE A 169 1.45 21.43 7.11
CA ILE A 169 1.19 22.85 6.87
C ILE A 169 0.93 23.53 8.22
N GLU A 170 1.73 24.55 8.54
CA GLU A 170 1.52 25.39 9.71
C GLU A 170 0.49 26.47 9.37
N TYR A 171 -0.59 26.51 10.14
CA TYR A 171 -1.59 27.56 10.02
C TYR A 171 -1.18 28.75 10.89
N PRO A 172 -1.40 30.00 10.42
CA PRO A 172 -1.17 31.18 11.23
C PRO A 172 -2.24 31.28 12.32
N LEU A 173 -2.07 30.52 13.40
CA LEU A 173 -2.94 30.49 14.57
C LEU A 173 -2.36 31.29 15.74
N PHE A 174 -1.03 31.40 15.79
CA PHE A 174 -0.29 32.00 16.90
C PHE A 174 0.24 33.40 16.59
N ASN A 175 -0.19 34.01 15.49
CA ASN A 175 0.19 35.39 15.18
C ASN A 175 -0.33 36.36 16.25
N SER A 176 0.31 37.53 16.37
CA SER A 176 -0.12 38.54 17.34
C SER A 176 -1.55 39.01 17.04
N PHE A 177 -2.30 39.37 18.08
CA PHE A 177 -3.67 39.88 17.94
C PHE A 177 -3.76 41.05 16.94
N HIS A 178 -2.75 41.93 16.96
CA HIS A 178 -2.65 43.06 16.05
C HIS A 178 -2.63 42.64 14.57
N SER A 179 -1.93 41.53 14.25
CA SER A 179 -1.88 40.99 12.88
C SER A 179 -3.25 40.56 12.39
N TYR A 180 -4.09 39.99 13.25
CA TYR A 180 -5.46 39.61 12.86
C TYR A 180 -6.37 40.84 12.73
N LEU A 181 -6.23 41.82 13.62
CA LEU A 181 -7.01 43.06 13.56
C LEU A 181 -6.75 43.86 12.28
N GLN A 182 -5.51 43.83 11.79
CA GLN A 182 -5.10 44.51 10.55
C GLN A 182 -5.39 43.71 9.28
N SER A 183 -5.78 42.44 9.39
CA SER A 183 -6.04 41.59 8.24
C SER A 183 -7.26 42.09 7.47
N LYS A 184 -7.08 42.40 6.18
CA LYS A 184 -8.16 42.82 5.27
C LYS A 184 -8.71 41.65 4.44
N GLY A 185 -8.16 40.44 4.61
CA GLY A 185 -8.39 39.30 3.72
C GLY A 185 -7.60 39.42 2.40
N TYR A 186 -7.71 38.40 1.55
CA TYR A 186 -7.08 38.38 0.23
C TYR A 186 -7.69 39.45 -0.68
N GLN A 187 -6.87 40.37 -1.18
CA GLN A 187 -7.32 41.50 -2.00
C GLN A 187 -7.19 41.20 -3.49
N THR A 188 -6.25 40.34 -3.87
CA THR A 188 -5.96 40.00 -5.26
C THR A 188 -6.27 38.53 -5.57
N GLN A 189 -6.51 38.24 -6.85
CA GLN A 189 -6.69 36.86 -7.30
C GLN A 189 -5.41 36.05 -7.08
N ASP A 190 -4.24 36.64 -7.32
CA ASP A 190 -2.94 36.03 -7.08
C ASP A 190 -2.74 35.60 -5.61
N GLU A 191 -3.12 36.45 -4.65
CA GLU A 191 -3.08 36.10 -3.22
C GLU A 191 -4.02 34.93 -2.88
N THR A 192 -5.19 34.89 -3.54
CA THR A 192 -6.17 33.80 -3.37
C THR A 192 -5.63 32.50 -3.93
N ASP A 193 -5.05 32.53 -5.13
CA ASP A 193 -4.46 31.37 -5.80
C ASP A 193 -3.23 30.86 -5.02
N GLN A 194 -2.44 31.75 -4.43
CA GLN A 194 -1.36 31.39 -3.52
C GLN A 194 -1.89 30.72 -2.24
N GLY A 195 -2.99 31.23 -1.67
CA GLY A 195 -3.67 30.60 -0.54
C GLY A 195 -4.15 29.18 -0.87
N ILE A 196 -4.75 28.99 -2.05
CA ILE A 196 -5.19 27.68 -2.55
C ILE A 196 -3.99 26.75 -2.78
N TRP A 197 -2.88 27.26 -3.31
CA TRP A 197 -1.65 26.47 -3.49
C TRP A 197 -1.09 25.98 -2.15
N ASN A 198 -1.07 26.84 -1.13
CA ASN A 198 -0.49 26.53 0.17
C ASN A 198 -1.41 25.62 1.00
N PHE A 199 -2.69 25.96 1.14
CA PHE A 199 -3.62 25.30 2.05
C PHE A 199 -4.53 24.26 1.36
N GLY A 200 -4.63 24.32 0.03
CA GLY A 200 -5.63 23.56 -0.72
C GLY A 200 -7.03 24.18 -0.65
N LEU A 201 -7.97 23.57 -1.38
CA LEU A 201 -9.36 23.97 -1.35
C LEU A 201 -10.04 23.48 -0.06
N ASN A 202 -10.91 24.30 0.53
CA ASN A 202 -11.76 23.90 1.64
C ASN A 202 -12.91 23.00 1.15
N LYS A 203 -12.58 21.75 0.81
CA LYS A 203 -13.55 20.74 0.36
C LYS A 203 -13.23 19.40 0.99
N MET A 204 -14.15 18.89 1.80
CA MET A 204 -14.09 17.52 2.30
C MET A 204 -14.78 16.58 1.30
N VAL A 205 -13.98 15.82 0.54
CA VAL A 205 -14.50 14.76 -0.34
C VAL A 205 -14.21 13.40 0.28
N ILE A 206 -15.27 12.71 0.68
CA ILE A 206 -15.22 11.31 1.06
C ILE A 206 -15.50 10.50 -0.20
N ASP A 207 -14.53 9.73 -0.68
CA ASP A 207 -14.70 8.90 -1.87
C ASP A 207 -15.26 7.53 -1.47
N ILE A 208 -16.30 7.06 -2.17
CA ILE A 208 -16.79 5.70 -1.97
C ILE A 208 -15.81 4.75 -2.64
N PRO A 209 -15.29 3.73 -1.93
CA PRO A 209 -14.35 2.78 -2.52
C PRO A 209 -14.99 2.04 -3.69
N LYS A 210 -14.17 1.68 -4.68
CA LYS A 210 -14.66 0.95 -5.84
C LYS A 210 -15.05 -0.46 -5.41
N PHE A 211 -15.93 -1.10 -6.19
CA PHE A 211 -16.35 -2.48 -5.93
C PHE A 211 -15.15 -3.43 -5.87
N ILE A 212 -14.20 -3.27 -6.80
CA ILE A 212 -13.00 -4.12 -6.87
C ILE A 212 -12.11 -3.95 -5.63
N ASP A 213 -11.94 -2.72 -5.13
CA ASP A 213 -11.11 -2.46 -3.95
C ASP A 213 -11.69 -3.20 -2.72
N LEU A 214 -13.01 -3.09 -2.52
CA LEU A 214 -13.73 -3.80 -1.46
C LEU A 214 -13.68 -5.33 -1.65
N PHE A 215 -13.82 -5.80 -2.89
CA PHE A 215 -13.77 -7.22 -3.20
C PHE A 215 -12.39 -7.81 -2.94
N ILE A 216 -11.31 -7.11 -3.31
CA ILE A 216 -9.94 -7.56 -3.04
C ILE A 216 -9.68 -7.59 -1.53
N GLU A 217 -10.13 -6.58 -0.78
CA GLU A 217 -9.98 -6.57 0.68
C GLU A 217 -10.64 -7.78 1.33
N ARG A 218 -11.83 -8.17 0.86
CA ARG A 218 -12.55 -9.39 1.29
C ARG A 218 -11.91 -10.67 0.79
N ALA A 219 -11.56 -10.76 -0.50
CA ALA A 219 -11.02 -11.96 -1.13
C ALA A 219 -9.59 -12.29 -0.66
N THR A 220 -8.84 -11.30 -0.18
CA THR A 220 -7.54 -11.51 0.46
C THR A 220 -7.66 -11.79 1.95
N ALA A 221 -8.89 -11.94 2.47
CA ALA A 221 -9.09 -12.40 3.82
C ALA A 221 -8.56 -13.84 3.95
N PRO A 222 -7.71 -14.11 4.95
CA PRO A 222 -7.11 -15.42 5.18
C PRO A 222 -8.12 -16.58 5.20
N PHE A 223 -9.31 -16.32 5.76
CA PHE A 223 -10.39 -17.28 5.79
C PHE A 223 -10.90 -17.63 4.38
N PHE A 224 -11.17 -16.63 3.55
CA PHE A 224 -11.64 -16.83 2.19
C PHE A 224 -10.60 -17.54 1.32
N VAL A 225 -9.33 -17.11 1.41
CA VAL A 225 -8.21 -17.75 0.69
C VAL A 225 -8.11 -19.23 1.06
N PHE A 226 -8.21 -19.55 2.35
CA PHE A 226 -8.20 -20.93 2.83
C PHE A 226 -9.41 -21.73 2.32
N GLN A 227 -10.61 -21.15 2.32
CA GLN A 227 -11.81 -21.81 1.79
C GLN A 227 -11.65 -22.15 0.31
N VAL A 228 -11.21 -21.20 -0.51
CA VAL A 228 -10.97 -21.43 -1.95
C VAL A 228 -9.90 -22.50 -2.15
N PHE A 229 -8.80 -22.43 -1.39
CA PHE A 229 -7.75 -23.44 -1.44
C PHE A 229 -8.28 -24.85 -1.12
N CYS A 230 -9.07 -25.00 -0.05
CA CYS A 230 -9.68 -26.28 0.30
C CYS A 230 -10.58 -26.80 -0.83
N VAL A 231 -11.48 -25.98 -1.37
CA VAL A 231 -12.38 -26.39 -2.46
C VAL A 231 -11.60 -26.78 -3.72
N LEU A 232 -10.47 -26.13 -4.01
CA LEU A 232 -9.60 -26.49 -5.13
C LEU A 232 -8.89 -27.83 -4.91
N LEU A 233 -8.49 -28.16 -3.68
CA LEU A 233 -7.95 -29.49 -3.37
C LEU A 233 -9.00 -30.59 -3.60
N TRP A 234 -10.26 -30.35 -3.22
CA TRP A 234 -11.38 -31.25 -3.52
C TRP A 234 -11.69 -31.36 -5.02
N CYS A 235 -11.28 -30.38 -5.82
CA CYS A 235 -11.42 -30.40 -7.28
C CYS A 235 -10.35 -31.24 -7.98
N LEU A 236 -9.21 -31.52 -7.32
CA LEU A 236 -8.11 -32.31 -7.88
C LEU A 236 -8.36 -33.83 -7.78
N ASP A 237 -9.44 -34.23 -7.11
CA ASP A 237 -9.93 -35.61 -7.00
C ASP A 237 -11.12 -35.86 -7.96
N GLU A 238 -11.72 -37.06 -7.95
CA GLU A 238 -12.79 -37.48 -8.88
C GLU A 238 -14.06 -36.59 -8.88
N TYR A 239 -14.26 -35.76 -7.85
CA TYR A 239 -15.48 -34.96 -7.62
C TYR A 239 -15.44 -33.52 -8.16
N TRP A 240 -14.72 -33.28 -9.27
CA TRP A 240 -14.52 -31.94 -9.84
C TRP A 240 -15.83 -31.14 -10.11
N TYR A 241 -16.91 -31.80 -10.54
CA TYR A 241 -18.17 -31.12 -10.88
C TYR A 241 -18.84 -30.45 -9.67
N TYR A 242 -18.98 -31.17 -8.55
CA TYR A 242 -19.62 -30.65 -7.34
C TYR A 242 -18.76 -29.57 -6.66
N SER A 243 -17.44 -29.75 -6.70
CA SER A 243 -16.47 -28.76 -6.20
C SER A 243 -16.55 -27.45 -6.98
N LEU A 244 -16.69 -27.50 -8.31
CA LEU A 244 -16.80 -26.31 -9.14
C LEU A 244 -18.10 -25.53 -8.91
N LEU A 245 -19.23 -26.23 -8.74
CA LEU A 245 -20.49 -25.59 -8.35
C LEU A 245 -20.40 -24.92 -6.98
N THR A 246 -19.77 -25.58 -6.01
CA THR A 246 -19.54 -25.02 -4.67
C THR A 246 -18.66 -23.78 -4.72
N LEU A 247 -17.58 -23.81 -5.51
CA LEU A 247 -16.72 -22.66 -5.74
C LEU A 247 -17.50 -21.49 -6.34
N PHE A 248 -18.34 -21.75 -7.35
CA PHE A 248 -19.19 -20.72 -7.95
C PHE A 248 -20.13 -20.07 -6.92
N MET A 249 -20.83 -20.87 -6.12
CA MET A 249 -21.73 -20.35 -5.07
C MET A 249 -20.98 -19.49 -4.05
N LEU A 250 -19.77 -19.90 -3.67
CA LEU A 250 -18.90 -19.14 -2.77
C LEU A 250 -18.53 -17.77 -3.34
N ILE A 251 -18.17 -17.70 -4.64
CA ILE A 251 -17.86 -16.42 -5.30
C ILE A 251 -19.11 -15.52 -5.39
N VAL A 252 -20.26 -16.07 -5.79
CA VAL A 252 -21.52 -15.30 -5.89
C VAL A 252 -21.93 -14.74 -4.53
N PHE A 253 -21.74 -15.52 -3.46
CA PHE A 253 -22.03 -15.10 -2.10
C PHE A 253 -21.18 -13.88 -1.69
N GLU A 254 -19.86 -13.91 -1.90
CA GLU A 254 -18.99 -12.76 -1.59
C GLU A 254 -19.32 -11.53 -2.44
N ILE A 255 -19.61 -11.71 -3.73
CA ILE A 255 -20.04 -10.61 -4.60
C ILE A 255 -21.31 -9.93 -4.04
N THR A 256 -22.28 -10.74 -3.60
CA THR A 256 -23.54 -10.24 -3.02
C THR A 256 -23.29 -9.48 -1.72
N LEU A 257 -22.40 -9.98 -0.86
CA LEU A 257 -22.01 -9.29 0.37
C LEU A 257 -21.32 -7.96 0.12
N VAL A 258 -20.35 -7.92 -0.81
CA VAL A 258 -19.64 -6.68 -1.17
C VAL A 258 -20.59 -5.66 -1.77
N GLN A 259 -21.53 -6.11 -2.61
CA GLN A 259 -22.55 -5.24 -3.19
C GLN A 259 -23.47 -4.65 -2.11
N GLN A 260 -23.87 -5.45 -1.12
CA GLN A 260 -24.66 -4.98 0.02
C GLN A 260 -23.88 -3.98 0.88
N GLN A 261 -22.61 -4.26 1.17
CA GLN A 261 -21.73 -3.36 1.92
C GLN A 261 -21.57 -2.01 1.22
N LYS A 262 -21.33 -2.02 -0.10
CA LYS A 262 -21.21 -0.80 -0.91
C LYS A 262 -22.50 0.03 -0.91
N ARG A 263 -23.66 -0.63 -1.06
CA ARG A 263 -24.98 0.04 -1.00
C ARG A 263 -25.20 0.72 0.36
N ASN A 264 -24.84 0.04 1.45
CA ASN A 264 -24.95 0.60 2.79
C ASN A 264 -24.06 1.84 2.98
N MET A 265 -22.80 1.78 2.52
CA MET A 265 -21.90 2.94 2.56
C MET A 265 -22.41 4.13 1.73
N ALA A 266 -23.07 3.86 0.60
CA ALA A 266 -23.66 4.90 -0.23
C ALA A 266 -24.91 5.54 0.39
N MET A 267 -25.61 4.85 1.30
CA MET A 267 -26.81 5.35 1.98
C MET A 267 -26.49 6.19 3.22
N ILE A 268 -25.39 5.88 3.93
CA ILE A 268 -24.97 6.58 5.15
C ILE A 268 -24.35 7.95 4.85
N ARG A 269 -24.01 8.21 3.58
CA ARG A 269 -23.55 9.51 3.09
C ARG A 269 -24.74 10.38 2.67
#